data_AF-A0A833SB57-F1
#
_entry.id   AF-A0A833SB57-F1
#
_cell.length_a   1.000
_cell.length_b   1.000
_cell.length_c   1.000
_cell.angle_alpha   90.00
_cell.angle_beta   90.00
_cell.angle_gamma   90.00
#
_symmetry.space_group_name_H-M   'P 1'
#
loop_
_entity.id
_entity.type
_entity.pdbx_description
1 polymer ?
#
loop_
_entity_poly.entity_id
_entity_poly.type
_entity_poly.pdbx_seq_one_letter_code
_entity_poly.pdbx_strand_id
1 'polypeptide(L)'
;MEFLNSPKVRKFLNVDKRAPAWVEENEVIHTRFIADGDWAASYDAYVAELLNDGLRVLIYAGDADLMCNWIGNRAWTLELDWRGKDGYFTAEKRTFIAHDPLISNNSPAIDAGEVWTFENLACTTLATWCQPTNPPSH
;
A
#
# COMPACT_ATOMS: atom_id res chain seq x y z
N MET A 1 22.01 5.88 0.95
CA MET A 1 21.44 6.75 2.01
C MET A 1 22.23 8.03 2.28
N GLU A 2 23.03 8.50 1.32
CA GLU A 2 23.92 9.66 1.52
C GLU A 2 23.15 11.00 1.52
N PHE A 3 22.09 11.09 0.71
CA PHE A 3 21.28 12.30 0.59
C PHE A 3 20.66 12.76 1.92
N LEU A 4 19.90 11.88 2.59
CA LEU A 4 19.21 12.18 3.86
C LEU A 4 20.19 12.43 5.01
N ASN A 5 21.41 11.90 4.92
CA ASN A 5 22.46 12.12 5.92
C ASN A 5 23.36 13.32 5.63
N SER A 6 23.23 13.95 4.46
CA SER A 6 24.06 15.10 4.12
C SER A 6 23.82 16.28 5.08
N PRO A 7 24.87 17.04 5.46
CA PRO A 7 24.72 18.20 6.34
C PRO A 7 23.75 19.25 5.80
N LYS A 8 23.70 19.43 4.48
CA LYS A 8 22.81 20.39 3.81
C LYS A 8 21.35 20.00 4.00
N VAL A 9 20.99 18.74 3.74
CA VAL A 9 19.61 18.25 3.87
C VAL A 9 19.17 18.24 5.33
N ARG A 10 20.02 17.75 6.24
CA ARG A 10 19.72 17.74 7.68
C ARG A 10 19.53 19.14 8.25
N LYS A 11 20.35 20.11 7.82
CA LYS A 11 20.17 21.53 8.20
C LYS A 11 18.87 22.09 7.62
N PHE A 12 18.57 21.79 6.36
CA PHE A 12 17.36 22.27 5.68
C PHE A 12 16.08 21.75 6.35
N LEU A 13 16.04 20.46 6.71
CA LEU A 13 14.92 19.84 7.44
C LEU A 13 14.94 20.13 8.95
N ASN A 14 15.89 20.94 9.43
CA ASN A 14 16.07 21.30 10.84
C ASN A 14 16.19 20.08 11.78
N VAL A 15 16.93 19.06 11.35
CA VAL A 15 17.18 17.86 12.16
C VAL A 15 18.13 18.20 13.31
N ASP A 16 17.75 17.85 14.53
CA ASP A 16 18.57 18.06 15.73
C ASP A 16 19.94 17.37 15.59
N LYS A 17 21.00 18.05 16.03
CA LYS A 17 22.38 17.51 15.97
C LYS A 17 22.57 16.25 16.80
N ARG A 18 21.71 16.00 17.79
CA ARG A 18 21.71 14.79 18.63
C ARG A 18 21.08 13.60 17.94
N ALA A 19 20.26 13.81 16.91
CA ALA A 19 19.64 12.72 16.18
C ALA A 19 20.71 11.91 15.44
N PRO A 20 20.66 10.57 15.49
CA PRO A 20 21.63 9.73 14.80
C PRO A 20 21.57 9.90 13.28
N ALA A 21 22.47 9.21 12.58
CA ALA A 21 22.34 9.05 11.14
C ALA A 21 20.98 8.41 10.82
N TRP A 22 20.32 8.91 9.79
CA TRP A 22 19.12 8.30 9.26
C TRP A 22 19.45 6.92 8.70
N VAL A 23 18.60 5.96 9.03
CA VAL A 23 18.58 4.59 8.54
C VAL A 23 17.14 4.29 8.14
N GLU A 24 16.95 3.37 7.18
CA GLU A 24 15.62 2.99 6.68
C GLU A 24 14.82 2.18 7.70
N GLU A 25 15.50 1.27 8.40
CA GLU A 25 14.90 0.44 9.43
C GLU A 25 15.74 0.45 10.72
N ASN A 26 15.06 0.35 11.87
CA ASN A 26 15.70 0.17 13.15
C ASN A 26 15.53 -1.28 13.62
N GLU A 27 16.58 -2.08 13.43
CA GLU A 27 16.61 -3.51 13.77
C GLU A 27 16.24 -3.82 15.23
N VAL A 28 16.60 -2.94 16.16
CA VAL A 28 16.26 -3.13 17.58
C VAL A 28 14.76 -3.02 17.80
N ILE A 29 14.11 -2.08 17.12
CA ILE A 29 12.65 -1.92 17.19
C ILE A 29 11.97 -3.08 16.45
N HIS A 30 12.41 -3.39 15.22
CA HIS A 30 11.91 -4.50 14.43
C HIS A 30 11.92 -5.83 15.20
N THR A 31 13.07 -6.16 15.82
CA THR A 31 13.22 -7.39 16.61
C THR A 31 12.29 -7.42 17.83
N ARG A 32 12.03 -6.28 18.47
CA ARG A 32 11.11 -6.20 19.61
C ARG A 32 9.66 -6.48 19.19
N PHE A 33 9.21 -5.90 18.09
CA PHE A 33 7.87 -6.19 17.55
C PHE A 33 7.68 -7.66 17.20
N ILE A 34 8.72 -8.32 16.64
CA ILE A 34 8.68 -9.77 16.41
C ILE A 34 8.62 -10.53 17.74
N ALA A 35 9.47 -10.18 18.71
CA ALA A 35 9.55 -10.88 20.00
C ALA A 35 8.27 -10.75 20.84
N ASP A 36 7.56 -9.62 20.73
CA ASP A 36 6.30 -9.36 21.41
C ASP A 36 5.10 -10.04 20.70
N GLY A 37 5.35 -10.74 19.59
CA GLY A 37 4.35 -11.51 18.85
C GLY A 37 3.48 -10.70 17.90
N ASP A 38 3.73 -9.39 17.77
CA ASP A 38 2.95 -8.48 16.95
C ASP A 38 2.90 -8.94 15.48
N TRP A 39 4.06 -9.39 14.97
CA TRP A 39 4.18 -9.89 13.60
C TRP A 39 3.22 -11.04 13.25
N ALA A 40 2.87 -11.88 14.23
CA ALA A 40 1.99 -13.04 14.02
C ALA A 40 0.54 -12.79 14.44
N ALA A 41 0.21 -11.60 14.94
CA ALA A 41 -1.13 -11.26 15.37
C ALA A 41 -2.03 -10.96 14.17
N SER A 42 -3.31 -11.33 14.28
CA SER A 42 -4.33 -11.03 13.27
C SER A 42 -4.98 -9.69 13.57
N TYR A 43 -4.99 -8.80 12.57
CA TYR A 43 -5.54 -7.44 12.68
C TYR A 43 -6.69 -7.18 11.68
N ASP A 44 -7.07 -8.18 10.89
CA ASP A 44 -8.11 -8.12 9.87
C ASP A 44 -9.48 -7.74 10.45
N ALA A 45 -9.81 -8.19 11.67
CA ALA A 45 -11.07 -7.86 12.33
C ALA A 45 -11.28 -6.35 12.51
N TYR A 46 -10.22 -5.57 12.72
CA TYR A 46 -10.32 -4.11 12.79
C TYR A 46 -10.74 -3.50 11.45
N VAL A 47 -10.33 -4.11 10.33
CA VAL A 47 -10.79 -3.68 9.00
C VAL A 47 -12.29 -3.92 8.85
N ALA A 48 -12.79 -5.07 9.33
CA ALA A 48 -14.22 -5.36 9.33
C ALA A 48 -15.02 -4.34 10.16
N GLU A 49 -14.52 -3.94 11.34
CA GLU A 49 -15.14 -2.90 12.16
C GLU A 49 -15.24 -1.57 11.41
N LEU A 50 -14.13 -1.12 10.80
CA LEU A 50 -14.11 0.11 9.99
C LEU A 50 -15.12 0.05 8.83
N LEU A 51 -15.21 -1.08 8.15
CA LEU A 51 -16.18 -1.28 7.07
C LEU A 51 -17.63 -1.24 7.58
N ASN A 52 -17.91 -1.87 8.72
CA ASN A 52 -19.24 -1.89 9.32
C ASN A 52 -19.69 -0.51 9.84
N ASP A 53 -18.73 0.35 10.17
CA ASP A 53 -18.93 1.76 10.53
C ASP A 53 -19.03 2.69 9.30
N GLY A 54 -18.95 2.13 8.08
CA GLY A 54 -19.13 2.86 6.83
C GLY A 54 -17.88 3.60 6.34
N LEU A 55 -16.70 3.35 6.93
CA LEU A 55 -15.45 3.91 6.43
C LEU A 55 -15.03 3.21 5.15
N ARG A 56 -14.41 3.96 4.24
CA ARG A 56 -13.90 3.43 2.97
C ARG A 56 -12.52 2.83 3.18
N VAL A 57 -12.33 1.61 2.72
CA VAL A 57 -11.07 0.87 2.81
C VAL A 57 -10.59 0.51 1.40
N LEU A 58 -9.31 0.78 1.12
CA LEU A 58 -8.62 0.38 -0.10
C LEU A 58 -7.46 -0.55 0.26
N ILE A 59 -7.50 -1.78 -0.26
CA ILE A 59 -6.37 -2.71 -0.24
C ILE A 59 -5.70 -2.65 -1.60
N TYR A 60 -4.40 -2.35 -1.65
CA TYR A 60 -3.65 -2.30 -2.91
C TYR A 60 -2.38 -3.15 -2.80
N ALA A 61 -2.07 -3.89 -3.86
CA ALA A 61 -0.87 -4.72 -3.92
C ALA A 61 -0.27 -4.69 -5.34
N GLY A 62 1.06 -4.59 -5.44
CA GLY A 62 1.76 -4.70 -6.72
C GLY A 62 1.77 -6.14 -7.22
N ASP A 63 1.69 -6.33 -8.53
CA ASP A 63 1.67 -7.67 -9.13
C ASP A 63 3.04 -8.41 -9.08
N ALA A 64 4.15 -7.70 -8.83
CA ALA A 64 5.48 -8.29 -8.62
C ALA A 64 5.98 -8.31 -7.16
N ASP A 65 5.16 -7.93 -6.17
CA ASP A 65 5.54 -8.04 -4.77
C ASP A 65 5.42 -9.51 -4.29
N LEU A 66 6.54 -10.10 -3.88
CA LEU A 66 6.59 -11.47 -3.34
C LEU A 66 6.32 -11.54 -1.84
N MET A 67 6.62 -10.46 -1.09
CA MET A 67 6.45 -10.42 0.37
C MET A 67 5.00 -10.14 0.75
N CYS A 68 4.38 -9.14 0.12
CA CYS A 68 2.99 -8.72 0.37
C CYS A 68 2.12 -8.93 -0.88
N ASN A 69 2.14 -10.16 -1.39
CA ASN A 69 1.59 -10.48 -2.69
C ASN A 69 0.07 -10.20 -2.82
N TRP A 70 -0.35 -9.91 -4.05
CA TRP A 70 -1.75 -9.59 -4.35
C TRP A 70 -2.71 -10.75 -4.13
N ILE A 71 -2.26 -12.00 -4.27
CA ILE A 71 -3.08 -13.20 -4.08
C ILE A 71 -3.48 -13.34 -2.61
N GLY A 72 -2.52 -13.19 -1.70
CA GLY A 72 -2.74 -13.21 -0.26
C GLY A 72 -3.68 -12.09 0.17
N ASN A 73 -3.44 -10.88 -0.35
CA ASN A 73 -4.33 -9.74 -0.12
C ASN A 73 -5.76 -10.00 -0.59
N ARG A 74 -5.92 -10.66 -1.74
CA ARG A 74 -7.24 -11.03 -2.23
C ARG A 74 -7.89 -12.12 -1.39
N ALA A 75 -7.14 -13.14 -0.99
CA ALA A 75 -7.67 -14.27 -0.24
C ALA A 75 -8.27 -13.81 1.10
N TRP A 76 -7.52 -13.05 1.90
CA TRP A 76 -8.02 -12.61 3.21
C TRP A 76 -9.20 -11.63 3.08
N THR A 77 -9.22 -10.77 2.05
CA THR A 77 -10.37 -9.85 1.85
C THR A 77 -11.65 -10.55 1.43
N LEU A 78 -11.56 -11.72 0.76
CA LEU A 78 -12.73 -12.55 0.46
C LEU A 78 -13.26 -13.29 1.69
N GLU A 79 -12.39 -13.63 2.64
CA GLU A 79 -12.77 -14.34 3.86
C GLU A 79 -13.19 -13.40 5.00
N LEU A 80 -12.78 -12.13 4.93
CA LEU A 80 -13.08 -11.08 5.90
C LEU A 80 -14.57 -11.05 6.28
N ASP A 81 -14.85 -11.11 7.59
CA ASP A 81 -16.22 -11.18 8.10
C ASP A 81 -16.79 -9.77 8.37
N TRP A 82 -17.53 -9.24 7.40
CA TRP A 82 -18.18 -7.93 7.48
C TRP A 82 -19.53 -7.94 6.75
N ARG A 83 -20.38 -6.93 6.98
CA ARG A 83 -21.77 -6.89 6.48
C ARG A 83 -21.89 -7.07 4.95
N GLY A 84 -20.92 -6.58 4.18
CA GLY A 84 -20.90 -6.66 2.73
C GLY A 84 -20.15 -7.87 2.16
N LYS A 85 -19.73 -8.83 2.99
CA LYS A 85 -18.91 -10.00 2.58
C LYS A 85 -19.47 -10.72 1.37
N ASP A 86 -20.73 -11.15 1.42
CA ASP A 86 -21.35 -11.94 0.34
C ASP A 86 -21.40 -11.16 -0.98
N GLY A 87 -21.69 -9.86 -0.90
CA GLY A 87 -21.68 -8.98 -2.06
C GLY A 87 -20.29 -8.81 -2.65
N TYR A 88 -19.28 -8.59 -1.81
CA TYR A 88 -17.89 -8.50 -2.23
C TYR A 88 -17.36 -9.81 -2.82
N PHE A 89 -17.77 -10.96 -2.29
CA PHE A 89 -17.42 -12.28 -2.83
C PHE A 89 -17.90 -12.44 -4.28
N THR A 90 -19.07 -11.90 -4.60
CA THR A 90 -19.64 -11.90 -5.97
C THR A 90 -19.17 -10.74 -6.84
N ALA A 91 -18.37 -9.82 -6.32
CA ALA A 91 -17.95 -8.64 -7.06
C ALA A 91 -17.14 -9.02 -8.30
N GLU A 92 -17.54 -8.49 -9.45
CA GLU A 92 -16.84 -8.73 -10.70
C GLU A 92 -15.52 -7.97 -10.74
N LYS A 93 -14.53 -8.62 -11.36
CA LYS A 93 -13.25 -8.01 -11.69
C LYS A 93 -13.42 -6.95 -12.76
N ARG A 94 -12.79 -5.79 -12.58
CA ARG A 94 -12.75 -4.71 -13.57
C ARG A 94 -11.32 -4.27 -13.81
N THR A 95 -11.03 -3.78 -15.00
CA THR A 95 -9.77 -3.10 -15.29
C THR A 95 -9.73 -1.77 -14.54
N PHE A 96 -8.62 -1.49 -13.88
CA PHE A 96 -8.36 -0.22 -13.22
C PHE A 96 -7.67 0.72 -14.20
N ILE A 97 -8.39 1.74 -14.66
CA ILE A 97 -7.87 2.72 -15.61
C ILE A 97 -7.40 3.97 -14.86
N ALA A 98 -6.12 4.30 -15.02
CA ALA A 98 -5.54 5.53 -14.52
C ALA A 98 -5.33 6.55 -15.63
N HIS A 99 -5.19 7.81 -15.24
CA HIS A 99 -4.83 8.92 -16.11
C HIS A 99 -3.67 9.68 -15.47
N ASP A 100 -2.70 10.10 -16.28
CA ASP A 100 -1.64 11.00 -15.82
C ASP A 100 -2.26 12.36 -15.45
N PRO A 101 -2.23 12.77 -14.17
CA PRO A 101 -2.82 14.02 -13.72
C PRO A 101 -2.03 15.26 -14.16
N LEU A 102 -0.79 15.11 -14.64
CA LEU A 102 0.06 16.20 -15.10
C LEU A 102 -0.17 16.55 -16.57
N ILE A 103 -0.88 15.70 -17.32
CA ILE A 103 -1.25 15.95 -18.71
C ILE A 103 -2.70 16.48 -18.73
N SER A 104 -2.84 17.81 -18.71
CA SER A 104 -4.15 18.46 -18.84
C SER A 104 -4.69 18.31 -20.26
N ASN A 105 -5.81 17.61 -20.40
CA ASN A 105 -6.55 17.28 -21.64
C ASN A 105 -5.84 16.24 -22.54
N ASN A 106 -6.49 15.08 -22.71
CA ASN A 106 -6.06 13.92 -23.52
C ASN A 106 -4.94 13.06 -22.93
N SER A 107 -4.83 12.97 -21.60
CA SER A 107 -4.03 11.91 -20.97
C SER A 107 -4.52 10.53 -21.45
N PRO A 108 -3.67 9.71 -22.09
CA PRO A 108 -4.08 8.38 -22.54
C PRO A 108 -4.54 7.55 -21.35
N ALA A 109 -5.57 6.74 -21.55
CA ALA A 109 -6.00 5.76 -20.55
C ALA A 109 -4.85 4.75 -20.34
N ILE A 110 -4.44 4.58 -19.09
CA ILE A 110 -3.40 3.62 -18.70
C ILE A 110 -4.09 2.47 -17.99
N ASP A 111 -3.89 1.25 -18.48
CA ASP A 111 -4.26 0.05 -17.73
C ASP A 111 -3.32 -0.09 -16.53
N ALA A 112 -3.79 0.35 -15.36
CA ALA A 112 -3.02 0.35 -14.13
C ALA A 112 -3.19 -0.95 -13.33
N GLY A 113 -3.98 -1.91 -13.82
CA GLY A 113 -4.17 -3.22 -13.20
C GLY A 113 -5.64 -3.60 -13.05
N GLU A 114 -5.97 -4.29 -11.97
CA GLU A 114 -7.32 -4.85 -11.75
C GLU A 114 -7.92 -4.32 -10.45
N VAL A 115 -9.26 -4.28 -10.38
CA VAL A 115 -9.98 -3.84 -9.18
C VAL A 115 -11.26 -4.65 -8.96
N TRP A 116 -11.54 -4.94 -7.69
CA TRP A 116 -12.82 -5.43 -7.19
C TRP A 116 -13.35 -4.45 -6.18
N THR A 117 -14.63 -4.09 -6.32
CA THR A 117 -15.27 -3.10 -5.45
C THR A 117 -16.65 -3.60 -5.03
N PHE A 118 -16.97 -3.46 -3.77
CA PHE A 118 -18.33 -3.61 -3.26
C PHE A 118 -18.54 -2.65 -2.10
N GLU A 119 -19.58 -1.81 -2.18
CA GLU A 119 -19.86 -0.75 -1.21
C GLU A 119 -18.62 0.10 -0.86
N ASN A 120 -18.12 0.00 0.36
CA ASN A 120 -17.01 0.75 0.91
C ASN A 120 -15.68 -0.03 0.95
N LEU A 121 -15.61 -1.22 0.35
CA LEU A 121 -14.37 -1.98 0.19
C LEU A 121 -13.93 -2.02 -1.28
N ALA A 122 -12.66 -1.69 -1.53
CA ALA A 122 -11.99 -1.89 -2.79
C ALA A 122 -10.67 -2.67 -2.60
N CYS A 123 -10.39 -3.64 -3.47
CA CYS A 123 -9.10 -4.30 -3.56
C CYS A 123 -8.56 -4.14 -4.99
N THR A 124 -7.32 -3.69 -5.14
CA THR A 124 -6.70 -3.46 -6.45
C THR A 124 -5.32 -4.10 -6.57
N THR A 125 -5.05 -4.66 -7.75
CA THR A 125 -3.70 -5.01 -8.16
C THR A 125 -3.12 -3.88 -9.01
N LEU A 126 -1.86 -3.52 -8.75
CA LEU A 126 -1.16 -2.52 -9.53
C LEU A 126 -0.17 -3.18 -10.48
N ALA A 127 -0.33 -2.89 -11.77
CA ALA A 127 0.55 -3.41 -12.81
C ALA A 127 1.94 -2.77 -12.71
N THR A 128 2.98 -3.60 -12.61
CA THR A 128 4.36 -3.13 -12.41
C THR A 128 4.95 -2.32 -13.55
N TRP A 129 4.44 -2.47 -14.78
CA TRP A 129 4.83 -1.64 -15.93
C TRP A 129 4.29 -0.20 -15.89
N CYS A 130 3.31 0.08 -15.03
CA CYS A 130 2.71 1.40 -14.87
C CYS A 130 3.38 2.25 -13.78
N GLN A 131 4.38 1.70 -13.08
CA GLN A 131 5.24 2.49 -12.20
C GLN A 131 6.10 3.40 -13.08
N PRO A 132 6.17 4.72 -12.83
CA PRO A 132 7.13 5.57 -13.50
C PRO A 132 8.52 5.01 -13.19
N THR A 133 9.16 4.43 -14.20
CA THR A 133 10.56 4.04 -14.12
C THR A 133 11.33 5.34 -13.94
N ASN A 134 11.73 5.66 -12.71
CA ASN A 134 12.78 6.65 -12.51
C ASN A 134 14.00 6.12 -13.28
N PRO A 135 14.51 6.83 -14.31
CA PRO A 135 15.82 6.47 -14.83
C PRO A 135 16.84 6.65 -13.70
N PRO A 136 17.88 5.80 -13.62
CA PRO A 136 18.95 6.03 -12.67
C PRO A 136 19.61 7.36 -13.01
N SER A 137 19.44 8.37 -12.15
CA SER A 137 20.24 9.57 -12.22
C SER A 137 21.67 9.20 -11.83
N HIS A 138 22.58 9.41 -12.79
CA HIS A 138 24.03 9.26 -12.75
C HIS A 138 24.71 9.60 -11.42
#